data_AF-A0A813IE13-F1
#
_entry.id   AF-A0A813IE13-F1
#
_cell.length_a   1.000
_cell.length_b   1.000
_cell.length_c   1.000
_cell.angle_alpha   90.00
_cell.angle_beta   90.00
_cell.angle_gamma   90.00
#
_symmetry.space_group_name_H-M   'P 1'
#
loop_
_entity.id
_entity.type
_entity.pdbx_description
1 polymer ?
#
loop_
_entity_poly.entity_id
_entity_poly.type
_entity_poly.pdbx_seq_one_letter_code
_entity_poly.pdbx_strand_id
1 'polypeptide(L)'
;VAVRVISGSVPGLAEPGLFSRQRPCLEVALGATQKDTEPADFESGGSTGSKASPSGYPWRFDETLTFAARLEDFSGPGLKLRLKSQTDAQFGPLHFAMRPADVGEATVDLQRRILPACVQERRSADGQSSSWASPLMPVALSHVRGGLLGAECRLGEAVAHVTLSFAVDTDPDALLSALQPSSLRLEQRLKDGADEMMRWLDTPAASRP
;
A
#
# COMPACT_ATOMS: atom_id res chain seq x y z
N VAL A 1 3.81 6.07 9.67
CA VAL A 1 3.64 5.44 8.33
C VAL A 1 3.02 6.45 7.38
N ALA A 2 3.54 6.58 6.16
CA ALA A 2 2.93 7.37 5.10
C ALA A 2 2.72 6.53 3.84
N VAL A 3 1.58 6.67 3.18
CA VAL A 3 1.24 5.99 1.92
C VAL A 3 1.04 7.07 0.87
N ARG A 4 1.91 7.10 -0.13
CA ARG A 4 1.81 8.02 -1.25
C ARG A 4 1.11 7.33 -2.41
N VAL A 5 -0.03 7.85 -2.82
CA VAL A 5 -0.83 7.36 -3.95
C VAL A 5 -0.54 8.25 -5.15
N ILE A 6 0.03 7.69 -6.20
CA ILE A 6 0.52 8.49 -7.34
C ILE A 6 -0.53 8.56 -8.43
N SER A 7 -0.90 7.40 -8.96
CA SER A 7 -1.69 7.30 -10.18
C SER A 7 -2.37 5.94 -10.30
N GLY A 8 -3.32 5.81 -11.22
CA GLY A 8 -3.95 4.53 -11.50
C GLY A 8 -4.62 4.43 -12.86
N SER A 9 -4.86 3.19 -13.30
CA SER A 9 -5.67 2.88 -14.46
C SER A 9 -6.91 2.12 -14.02
N VAL A 10 -8.04 2.54 -14.60
CA VAL A 10 -9.34 1.91 -14.38
C VAL A 10 -10.00 1.78 -15.75
N PRO A 11 -9.74 0.69 -16.51
CA PRO A 11 -10.19 0.56 -17.89
C PRO A 11 -11.70 0.69 -18.07
N GLY A 12 -12.49 0.33 -17.06
CA GLY A 12 -13.94 0.43 -17.09
C GLY A 12 -14.53 1.78 -16.70
N LEU A 13 -13.70 2.78 -16.34
CA LEU A 13 -14.17 4.16 -16.14
C LEU A 13 -14.04 4.95 -17.44
N ALA A 14 -15.15 5.58 -17.83
CA ALA A 14 -15.16 6.48 -18.97
C ALA A 14 -14.31 7.72 -18.70
N GLU A 15 -13.75 8.30 -19.77
CA GLU A 15 -13.13 9.62 -19.68
C GLU A 15 -14.14 10.64 -19.15
N PRO A 16 -13.73 11.60 -18.29
CA PRO A 16 -14.64 12.61 -17.76
C PRO A 16 -15.35 13.38 -18.88
N GLY A 17 -16.68 13.26 -18.92
CA GLY A 17 -17.52 14.00 -19.87
C GLY A 17 -17.82 15.43 -19.41
N LEU A 18 -18.49 16.20 -20.28
CA LEU A 18 -18.92 17.57 -19.97
C LEU A 18 -20.05 17.63 -18.92
N PHE A 19 -20.96 16.64 -18.92
CA PHE A 19 -22.16 16.64 -18.06
C PHE A 19 -22.10 15.67 -16.87
N SER A 20 -21.24 14.67 -16.95
CA SER A 20 -21.04 13.67 -15.90
C SER A 20 -19.56 13.34 -15.82
N ARG A 21 -19.00 13.42 -14.61
CA ARG A 21 -17.62 13.08 -14.34
C ARG A 21 -17.59 11.94 -13.34
N GLN A 22 -16.98 10.83 -13.76
CA GLN A 22 -16.63 9.74 -12.86
C GLN A 22 -15.17 9.90 -12.49
N ARG A 23 -14.87 10.03 -11.19
CA ARG A 23 -13.52 10.21 -10.68
C ARG A 23 -13.22 9.11 -9.66
N PRO A 24 -12.14 8.36 -9.84
CA PRO A 24 -11.78 7.34 -8.86
C PRO A 24 -11.24 7.99 -7.59
N CYS A 25 -11.61 7.43 -6.44
CA CYS A 25 -11.11 7.77 -5.11
C CYS A 25 -10.58 6.48 -4.48
N LEU A 26 -9.43 6.54 -3.81
CA LEU A 26 -8.83 5.39 -3.15
C LEU A 26 -9.04 5.48 -1.64
N GLU A 27 -9.79 4.54 -1.10
CA GLU A 27 -9.86 4.27 0.33
C GLU A 27 -8.67 3.37 0.73
N VAL A 28 -7.92 3.80 1.73
CA VAL A 28 -6.75 3.12 2.28
C VAL A 28 -6.98 2.88 3.77
N ALA A 29 -6.93 1.61 4.18
CA ALA A 29 -7.09 1.22 5.57
C ALA A 29 -5.86 0.49 6.10
N LEU A 30 -5.42 0.91 7.29
CA LEU A 30 -4.35 0.31 8.08
C LEU A 30 -4.87 0.05 9.50
N GLY A 31 -5.00 -1.23 9.85
CA GLY A 31 -5.60 -1.63 11.12
C GLY A 31 -7.04 -1.13 11.23
N ALA A 32 -7.32 -0.31 12.24
CA ALA A 32 -8.61 0.34 12.47
C ALA A 32 -8.73 1.74 11.84
N THR A 33 -7.63 2.29 11.31
CA THR A 33 -7.63 3.63 10.71
C THR A 33 -7.92 3.52 9.22
N GLN A 34 -8.87 4.31 8.75
CA GLN A 34 -9.24 4.40 7.34
C GLN A 34 -9.14 5.86 6.89
N LYS A 35 -8.59 6.06 5.68
CA LYS A 35 -8.49 7.38 5.03
C LYS A 35 -8.82 7.23 3.55
N ASP A 36 -9.43 8.26 3.00
CA ASP A 36 -9.79 8.33 1.59
C ASP A 36 -8.94 9.41 0.94
N THR A 37 -8.52 9.19 -0.31
CA THR A 37 -7.92 10.25 -1.13
C THR A 37 -9.00 11.20 -1.64
N GLU A 38 -8.60 12.40 -2.04
CA GLU A 38 -9.39 13.20 -2.94
C GLU A 38 -9.64 12.43 -4.26
N PRO A 39 -10.72 12.74 -5.00
CA PRO A 39 -10.98 12.05 -6.24
C PRO A 39 -9.94 12.45 -7.28
N ALA A 40 -9.46 11.49 -8.06
CA ALA A 40 -8.34 11.69 -8.97
C ALA A 40 -8.68 12.66 -10.12
N ASP A 41 -7.62 13.27 -10.65
CA ASP A 41 -7.64 14.06 -11.87
C ASP A 41 -7.31 13.20 -13.09
N PHE A 42 -7.96 13.46 -14.22
CA PHE A 42 -7.73 12.74 -15.47
C PHE A 42 -6.74 13.51 -16.36
N GLU A 43 -5.62 12.89 -16.69
CA GLU A 43 -4.67 13.40 -17.68
C GLU A 43 -5.07 12.92 -19.08
N SER A 44 -5.71 13.79 -19.86
CA SER A 44 -5.97 13.51 -21.29
C SER A 44 -4.65 13.62 -22.07
N GLY A 45 -4.28 12.55 -22.79
CA GLY A 45 -3.00 12.42 -23.52
C GLY A 45 -2.79 13.37 -24.71
N GLY A 46 -3.47 14.51 -24.77
CA GLY A 46 -3.57 15.39 -25.94
C GLY A 46 -2.62 16.59 -26.00
N SER A 47 -1.80 16.87 -24.97
CA SER A 47 -0.88 18.01 -25.01
C SER A 47 0.48 17.63 -25.60
N THR A 48 0.74 18.10 -26.82
CA THR A 48 1.92 17.93 -27.70
C THR A 48 3.28 18.39 -27.11
N GLY A 49 3.41 18.50 -25.79
CA GLY A 49 4.67 18.87 -25.14
C GLY A 49 4.76 18.49 -23.66
N SER A 50 3.76 17.83 -23.08
CA SER A 50 3.81 17.43 -21.67
C SER A 50 4.54 16.09 -21.56
N LYS A 51 5.61 16.05 -20.76
CA LYS A 51 6.36 14.83 -20.46
C LYS A 51 5.37 13.76 -20.02
N ALA A 52 5.31 12.65 -20.75
CA ALA A 52 4.46 11.52 -20.42
C ALA A 52 4.59 11.18 -18.94
N SER A 53 3.46 11.07 -18.25
CA SER A 53 3.41 10.74 -16.82
C SER A 53 4.27 9.49 -16.58
N PRO A 54 5.20 9.49 -15.61
CA PRO A 54 6.18 8.41 -15.44
C PRO A 54 5.54 7.04 -15.17
N SER A 55 4.27 7.01 -14.76
CA SER A 55 3.50 5.79 -14.51
C SER A 55 2.70 5.26 -15.70
N GLY A 56 2.56 6.02 -16.80
CA GLY A 56 1.74 5.61 -17.97
C GLY A 56 0.24 5.46 -17.69
N TYR A 57 -0.22 5.88 -16.52
CA TYR A 57 -1.61 5.77 -16.06
C TYR A 57 -2.33 7.12 -16.14
N PRO A 58 -3.61 7.15 -16.58
CA PRO A 58 -4.33 8.39 -16.86
C PRO A 58 -4.89 9.09 -15.62
N TRP A 59 -5.16 8.38 -14.52
CA TRP A 59 -5.69 8.98 -13.29
C TRP A 59 -4.55 9.37 -12.36
N ARG A 60 -4.59 10.58 -11.82
CA ARG A 60 -3.60 11.16 -10.89
C ARG A 60 -4.23 11.41 -9.53
N PHE A 61 -3.64 10.83 -8.50
CA PHE A 61 -4.03 11.06 -7.11
C PHE A 61 -3.08 12.06 -6.44
N ASP A 62 -1.77 11.86 -6.65
CA ASP A 62 -0.68 12.70 -6.13
C ASP A 62 -0.80 13.08 -4.64
N GLU A 63 -1.37 12.18 -3.84
CA GLU A 63 -1.71 12.41 -2.44
C GLU A 63 -0.85 11.57 -1.50
N THR A 64 -0.59 12.08 -0.29
CA THR A 64 0.09 11.33 0.78
C THR A 64 -0.80 11.20 2.00
N LEU A 65 -1.16 9.96 2.34
CA LEU A 65 -1.96 9.62 3.49
C LEU A 65 -1.06 9.18 4.65
N THR A 66 -1.08 9.92 5.77
CA THR A 66 -0.25 9.61 6.95
C THR A 66 -1.05 8.85 8.01
N PHE A 67 -0.52 7.74 8.50
CA PHE A 67 -1.13 6.90 9.52
C PHE A 67 -0.24 6.80 10.77
N ALA A 68 -0.89 6.89 11.93
CA ALA A 68 -0.30 6.53 13.20
C ALA A 68 -0.35 5.00 13.34
N ALA A 69 0.70 4.33 12.86
CA ALA A 69 0.77 2.88 12.87
C ALA A 69 1.36 2.36 14.18
N ARG A 70 0.84 1.22 14.64
CA ARG A 70 1.36 0.44 15.75
C ARG A 70 2.02 -0.82 15.22
N LEU A 71 2.83 -1.47 16.07
CA LEU A 71 3.50 -2.71 15.68
C LEU A 71 2.50 -3.80 15.24
N GLU A 72 1.33 -3.87 15.91
CA GLU A 72 0.26 -4.82 15.58
C GLU A 72 -0.25 -4.69 14.13
N ASP A 73 -0.25 -3.47 13.58
CA ASP A 73 -0.73 -3.21 12.22
C ASP A 73 0.15 -3.87 11.15
N PHE A 74 1.43 -4.09 11.44
CA PHE A 74 2.36 -4.76 10.54
C PHE A 74 2.27 -6.30 10.60
N SER A 75 1.78 -6.85 11.72
CA SER A 75 1.47 -8.28 11.85
C SER A 75 0.06 -8.66 11.38
N GLY A 76 -0.76 -7.65 11.09
CA GLY A 76 -2.16 -7.81 10.71
C GLY A 76 -2.36 -8.22 9.24
N PRO A 77 -3.56 -8.00 8.69
CA PRO A 77 -3.88 -8.35 7.31
C PRO A 77 -3.11 -7.51 6.27
N GLY A 78 -2.37 -6.49 6.69
CA GLY A 78 -1.66 -5.56 5.82
C GLY A 78 -2.47 -4.31 5.47
N LEU A 79 -2.03 -3.60 4.43
CA LEU A 79 -2.66 -2.39 3.92
C LEU A 79 -3.81 -2.75 2.99
N LYS A 80 -5.04 -2.43 3.38
CA LYS A 80 -6.22 -2.65 2.54
C LYS A 80 -6.46 -1.44 1.66
N LEU A 81 -6.74 -1.71 0.39
CA LEU A 81 -7.01 -0.71 -0.64
C LEU A 81 -8.39 -1.00 -1.20
N ARG A 82 -9.23 0.01 -1.32
CA ARG A 82 -10.54 -0.08 -1.95
C ARG A 82 -10.72 1.11 -2.87
N LEU A 83 -10.81 0.82 -4.16
CA LEU A 83 -11.04 1.83 -5.18
C LEU A 83 -12.54 2.05 -5.35
N LYS A 84 -12.98 3.29 -5.24
CA LYS A 84 -14.36 3.72 -5.47
C LYS A 84 -14.41 4.67 -6.66
N SER A 85 -15.56 4.74 -7.32
CA SER A 85 -15.87 5.74 -8.32
C SER A 85 -16.88 6.72 -7.76
N GLN A 86 -16.49 8.00 -7.66
CA GLN A 86 -17.40 9.09 -7.34
C GLN A 86 -17.94 9.66 -8.65
N THR A 87 -19.26 9.77 -8.75
CA THR A 87 -19.91 10.34 -9.93
C THR A 87 -20.55 11.66 -9.55
N ASP A 88 -20.14 12.73 -10.20
CA ASP A 88 -20.76 14.04 -10.09
C ASP A 88 -21.43 14.37 -11.43
N ALA A 89 -22.70 14.76 -11.37
CA ALA A 89 -23.47 15.15 -12.53
C ALA A 89 -23.91 16.62 -12.42
N GLN A 90 -23.78 17.36 -13.52
CA GLN A 90 -24.19 18.75 -13.61
C GLN A 90 -25.32 18.91 -14.62
N PHE A 91 -26.46 19.40 -14.16
CA PHE A 91 -27.62 19.69 -15.00
C PHE A 91 -27.96 21.18 -14.88
N GLY A 92 -27.35 21.99 -15.76
CA GLY A 92 -27.43 23.44 -15.69
C GLY A 92 -26.80 23.98 -14.39
N PRO A 93 -27.53 24.74 -13.56
CA PRO A 93 -27.02 25.24 -12.29
C PRO A 93 -27.03 24.19 -11.15
N LEU A 94 -27.62 23.01 -11.38
CA LEU A 94 -27.77 21.98 -10.37
C LEU A 94 -26.57 21.02 -10.39
N HIS A 95 -26.02 20.76 -9.21
CA HIS A 95 -24.94 19.79 -8.99
C HIS A 95 -25.48 18.62 -8.17
N PHE A 96 -25.28 17.40 -8.66
CA PHE A 96 -25.68 16.17 -8.00
C PHE A 96 -24.46 15.30 -7.72
N ALA A 97 -24.18 15.07 -6.44
CA ALA A 97 -23.20 14.08 -6.00
C ALA A 97 -23.91 12.73 -5.84
N MET A 98 -23.52 11.75 -6.64
CA MET A 98 -24.05 10.39 -6.55
C MET A 98 -23.33 9.61 -5.46
N ARG A 99 -23.94 8.51 -5.00
CA ARG A 99 -23.28 7.60 -4.06
C ARG A 99 -22.05 6.99 -4.71
N PRO A 100 -20.88 6.94 -4.02
CA PRO A 100 -19.71 6.24 -4.53
C PRO A 100 -20.04 4.77 -4.81
N ALA A 101 -19.57 4.27 -5.95
CA ALA A 101 -19.68 2.86 -6.33
C ALA A 101 -18.33 2.17 -6.20
N ASP A 102 -18.29 0.96 -5.66
CA ASP A 102 -17.03 0.22 -5.56
C ASP A 102 -16.55 -0.26 -6.92
N VAL A 103 -15.24 -0.20 -7.14
CA VAL A 103 -14.60 -0.67 -8.38
C VAL A 103 -13.85 -1.96 -8.12
N GLY A 104 -12.95 -1.95 -7.13
CA GLY A 104 -12.14 -3.12 -6.79
C GLY A 104 -11.41 -2.96 -5.45
N GLU A 105 -10.87 -4.06 -4.95
CA GLU A 105 -10.14 -4.11 -3.69
C GLU A 105 -8.80 -4.84 -3.83
N ALA A 106 -7.85 -4.49 -2.98
CA ALA A 106 -6.58 -5.18 -2.85
C ALA A 106 -6.11 -5.17 -1.40
N THR A 107 -5.22 -6.08 -1.06
CA THR A 107 -4.51 -6.08 0.22
C THR A 107 -3.02 -6.26 -0.02
N VAL A 108 -2.21 -5.40 0.57
CA VAL A 108 -0.74 -5.42 0.44
C VAL A 108 -0.13 -5.80 1.78
N ASP A 109 0.60 -6.92 1.79
CA ASP A 109 1.29 -7.41 2.97
C ASP A 109 2.46 -6.48 3.34
N LEU A 110 2.34 -5.82 4.49
CA LEU A 110 3.37 -4.89 4.97
C LEU A 110 4.66 -5.62 5.33
N GLN A 111 4.57 -6.75 6.01
CA GLN A 111 5.71 -7.49 6.53
C GLN A 111 6.49 -8.17 5.41
N ARG A 112 5.79 -8.82 4.48
CA ARG A 112 6.45 -9.65 3.46
C ARG A 112 6.79 -8.91 2.18
N ARG A 113 6.10 -7.80 1.90
CA ARG A 113 6.26 -7.08 0.62
C ARG A 113 6.78 -5.66 0.79
N ILE A 114 6.25 -4.89 1.74
CA ILE A 114 6.59 -3.46 1.85
C ILE A 114 7.88 -3.24 2.65
N LEU A 115 7.94 -3.68 3.90
CA LEU A 115 9.08 -3.44 4.80
C LEU A 115 10.42 -3.93 4.19
N PRO A 116 10.52 -5.13 3.60
CA PRO A 116 11.77 -5.60 3.01
C PRO A 116 12.22 -4.80 1.78
N ALA A 117 11.31 -4.08 1.14
CA ALA A 117 11.60 -3.24 -0.02
C ALA A 117 11.94 -1.79 0.35
N CYS A 118 11.81 -1.42 1.63
CA CYS A 118 12.08 -0.06 2.08
C CYS A 118 13.59 0.21 2.12
N VAL A 119 14.01 1.27 1.44
CA VAL A 119 15.38 1.76 1.47
C VAL A 119 15.42 3.11 2.19
N GLN A 120 16.53 3.40 2.87
CA GLN A 120 16.71 4.68 3.54
C GLN A 120 16.72 5.81 2.49
N GLU A 121 15.80 6.77 2.62
CA GLU A 121 15.86 7.98 1.82
C GLU A 121 17.07 8.82 2.25
N ARG A 122 17.68 9.52 1.30
CA ARG A 122 18.85 10.37 1.59
C ARG A 122 18.48 11.33 2.70
N ARG A 123 19.30 11.34 3.76
CA ARG A 123 19.14 12.22 4.92
C ARG A 123 18.87 13.63 4.43
N SER A 124 17.74 14.19 4.85
CA SER A 124 17.50 15.63 4.68
C SER A 124 18.64 16.39 5.36
N ALA A 125 19.00 17.55 4.80
CA ALA A 125 20.14 18.36 5.25
C ALA A 125 20.09 18.69 6.77
N ASP A 126 18.89 18.63 7.36
CA ASP A 126 18.63 18.90 8.77
C ASP A 126 19.02 17.75 9.72
N GLY A 127 19.45 16.60 9.21
CA GLY A 127 20.06 15.50 9.98
C GLY A 127 19.18 14.82 11.03
N GLN A 128 17.93 15.25 11.22
CA GLN A 128 17.11 14.86 12.38
C GLN A 128 16.16 13.68 12.14
N SER A 129 15.90 13.27 10.90
CA SER A 129 14.99 12.14 10.63
C SER A 129 15.48 11.32 9.44
N SER A 130 15.77 10.05 9.65
CA SER A 130 15.85 9.08 8.57
C SER A 130 14.45 8.58 8.25
N SER A 131 13.96 8.80 7.04
CA SER A 131 12.81 8.09 6.49
C SER A 131 13.31 6.89 5.69
N TRP A 132 12.51 5.83 5.65
CA TRP A 132 12.70 4.72 4.73
C TRP A 132 11.49 4.64 3.83
N ALA A 133 11.70 4.51 2.53
CA ALA A 133 10.63 4.45 1.55
C ALA A 133 10.77 3.22 0.65
N SER A 134 9.64 2.61 0.31
CA SER A 134 9.57 1.58 -0.71
C SER A 134 9.70 2.21 -2.11
N PRO A 135 10.15 1.44 -3.12
CA PRO A 135 9.97 1.84 -4.51
C PRO A 135 8.49 2.02 -4.84
N LEU A 136 8.22 2.74 -5.93
CA LEU A 136 6.88 2.81 -6.53
C LEU A 136 6.45 1.41 -6.95
N MET A 137 5.34 0.94 -6.40
CA MET A 137 4.80 -0.38 -6.67
C MET A 137 3.41 -0.30 -7.30
N PRO A 138 3.20 -0.96 -8.46
CA PRO A 138 1.87 -1.16 -8.98
C PRO A 138 1.14 -2.24 -8.16
N VAL A 139 -0.11 -1.97 -7.82
CA VAL A 139 -1.01 -2.88 -7.12
C VAL A 139 -2.25 -3.07 -7.96
N ALA A 140 -2.47 -4.30 -8.40
CA ALA A 140 -3.69 -4.71 -9.09
C ALA A 140 -4.83 -4.83 -8.06
N LEU A 141 -5.96 -4.20 -8.35
CA LEU A 141 -7.19 -4.34 -7.57
C LEU A 141 -8.09 -5.37 -8.24
N SER A 142 -8.61 -6.27 -7.44
CA SER A 142 -9.53 -7.32 -7.86
C SER A 142 -10.97 -6.84 -7.81
N HIS A 143 -11.78 -7.34 -8.74
CA HIS A 143 -13.22 -7.11 -8.77
C HIS A 143 -13.90 -7.49 -7.45
N VAL A 144 -14.83 -6.64 -7.00
CA VAL A 144 -15.69 -6.88 -5.82
C VAL A 144 -17.13 -7.18 -6.22
N ARG A 145 -17.79 -8.07 -5.48
CA ARG A 145 -19.20 -8.40 -5.71
C ARG A 145 -20.08 -7.14 -5.60
N GLY A 146 -20.86 -6.86 -6.63
CA GLY A 146 -21.71 -5.67 -6.69
C GLY A 146 -20.98 -4.38 -7.04
N GLY A 147 -19.69 -4.45 -7.39
CA GLY A 147 -18.94 -3.32 -7.91
C GLY A 147 -19.40 -2.90 -9.31
N LEU A 148 -18.99 -1.70 -9.71
CA LEU A 148 -19.38 -1.01 -10.94
C LEU A 148 -19.17 -1.86 -12.21
N LEU A 149 -18.15 -2.73 -12.20
CA LEU A 149 -17.76 -3.58 -13.34
C LEU A 149 -18.32 -5.01 -13.26
N GLY A 150 -19.29 -5.27 -12.38
CA GLY A 150 -19.77 -6.61 -12.05
C GLY A 150 -20.51 -7.38 -13.14
N ALA A 151 -20.86 -6.76 -14.26
CA ALA A 151 -21.43 -7.47 -15.41
C ALA A 151 -20.36 -8.03 -16.35
N GLU A 152 -19.17 -7.43 -16.37
CA GLU A 152 -18.14 -7.70 -17.39
C GLU A 152 -16.95 -8.49 -16.84
N CYS A 153 -16.71 -8.43 -15.53
CA CYS A 153 -15.54 -9.05 -14.90
C CYS A 153 -15.92 -10.18 -13.94
N ARG A 154 -15.06 -11.21 -13.86
CA ARG A 154 -15.22 -12.30 -12.88
C ARG A 154 -14.69 -11.86 -11.51
N LEU A 155 -15.30 -12.38 -10.44
CA LEU A 155 -14.81 -12.12 -9.08
C LEU A 155 -13.33 -12.52 -8.96
N GLY A 156 -12.50 -11.59 -8.47
CA GLY A 156 -11.04 -11.79 -8.35
C GLY A 156 -10.22 -11.34 -9.57
N GLU A 157 -10.84 -11.07 -10.72
CA GLU A 157 -10.16 -10.54 -11.90
C GLU A 157 -9.61 -9.13 -11.63
N ALA A 158 -8.43 -8.81 -12.18
CA ALA A 158 -7.82 -7.51 -12.02
C ALA A 158 -8.58 -6.45 -12.84
N VAL A 159 -9.21 -5.49 -12.17
CA VAL A 159 -10.08 -4.47 -12.79
C VAL A 159 -9.47 -3.07 -12.79
N ALA A 160 -8.44 -2.85 -11.98
CA ALA A 160 -7.73 -1.59 -11.90
C ALA A 160 -6.29 -1.80 -11.42
N HIS A 161 -5.42 -0.84 -11.70
CA HIS A 161 -4.07 -0.77 -11.14
C HIS A 161 -3.86 0.57 -10.49
N VAL A 162 -3.25 0.60 -9.31
CA VAL A 162 -2.81 1.83 -8.64
C VAL A 162 -1.34 1.76 -8.30
N THR A 163 -0.63 2.86 -8.50
CA THR A 163 0.78 3.00 -8.14
C THR A 163 0.88 3.71 -6.80
N LEU A 164 1.55 3.07 -5.86
CA LEU A 164 1.79 3.62 -4.53
C LEU A 164 3.24 3.47 -4.09
N SER A 165 3.69 4.31 -3.17
CA SER A 165 4.88 4.08 -2.36
C SER A 165 4.53 4.20 -0.88
N PHE A 166 5.30 3.50 -0.06
CA PHE A 166 5.15 3.49 1.38
C PHE A 166 6.38 4.10 2.03
N ALA A 167 6.20 4.83 3.11
CA ALA A 167 7.30 5.35 3.91
C ALA A 167 7.08 5.10 5.40
N VAL A 168 8.17 4.80 6.10
CA VAL A 168 8.24 4.63 7.56
C VAL A 168 9.31 5.54 8.14
N ASP A 169 9.09 5.94 9.38
CA ASP A 169 9.99 6.72 10.23
C ASP A 169 10.83 5.84 11.17
N THR A 170 10.64 4.53 11.09
CA THR A 170 11.35 3.52 11.89
C THR A 170 12.08 2.57 10.95
N ASP A 171 13.26 2.11 11.36
CA ASP A 171 14.04 1.14 10.61
C ASP A 171 13.20 -0.13 10.29
N PRO A 172 13.01 -0.46 9.01
CA PRO A 172 12.21 -1.63 8.61
C PRO A 172 12.78 -2.94 9.16
N ASP A 173 14.10 -3.07 9.31
CA ASP A 173 14.72 -4.28 9.85
C ASP A 173 14.44 -4.42 11.36
N ALA A 174 14.42 -3.30 12.09
CA ALA A 174 14.01 -3.28 13.48
C ALA A 174 12.53 -3.64 13.65
N LEU A 175 11.65 -3.14 12.78
CA LEU A 175 10.22 -3.52 12.76
C LEU A 175 10.04 -5.02 12.48
N LEU A 176 10.68 -5.55 11.44
CA LEU A 176 10.64 -6.97 11.09
C LEU A 176 11.14 -7.86 12.23
N SER A 177 12.22 -7.43 12.91
CA SER A 177 12.76 -8.15 14.07
C SER A 177 11.78 -8.16 15.24
N ALA A 178 11.06 -7.04 15.46
CA ALA A 178 10.05 -6.92 16.51
C ALA A 178 8.80 -7.78 16.22
N LEU A 179 8.46 -8.00 14.94
CA LEU A 179 7.31 -8.78 14.49
C LEU A 179 7.51 -10.30 14.52
N GLN A 180 8.74 -10.78 14.76
CA GLN A 180 8.97 -12.22 14.82
C GLN A 180 8.12 -12.85 15.94
N PRO A 181 7.30 -13.87 15.63
CA PRO A 181 6.44 -14.50 16.62
C PRO A 181 7.28 -15.09 17.75
N SER A 182 6.74 -15.03 18.97
CA SER A 182 7.39 -15.55 20.17
C SER A 182 7.78 -17.02 20.03
N SER A 183 7.05 -17.80 19.22
CA SER A 183 7.36 -19.20 18.92
C SER A 183 8.67 -19.38 18.16
N LEU A 184 8.96 -18.56 17.15
CA LEU A 184 10.23 -18.60 16.43
C LEU A 184 11.39 -18.14 17.33
N ARG A 185 11.17 -17.15 18.20
CA ARG A 185 12.17 -16.76 19.21
C ARG A 185 12.43 -17.89 20.22
N LEU A 186 11.42 -18.70 20.54
CA LEU A 186 11.55 -19.81 21.49
C LEU A 186 12.21 -21.03 20.85
N GLU A 187 11.88 -21.34 19.59
CA GLU A 187 12.58 -22.35 18.78
C GLU A 187 14.04 -21.96 18.54
N GLN A 188 14.32 -20.69 18.23
CA GLN A 188 15.68 -20.17 18.10
C GLN A 188 16.44 -20.32 19.42
N ARG A 189 15.84 -19.94 20.56
CA ARG A 189 16.45 -20.12 21.89
C ARG A 189 16.68 -21.57 22.28
N LEU A 190 15.75 -22.46 21.93
CA LEU A 190 15.92 -23.90 22.15
C LEU A 190 17.06 -24.45 21.30
N LYS A 191 17.17 -23.99 20.05
CA LYS A 191 18.26 -24.38 19.14
C LYS A 191 19.61 -23.87 19.63
N ASP A 192 19.70 -22.59 20.00
CA ASP A 192 20.92 -21.98 20.54
C ASP A 192 21.35 -22.67 21.85
N GLY A 193 20.40 -23.01 22.73
CA GLY A 193 20.68 -23.77 23.95
C GLY A 193 21.11 -25.22 23.69
N ALA A 194 20.55 -25.88 22.68
CA ALA A 194 20.96 -27.22 22.28
C ALA A 194 22.38 -27.22 21.67
N ASP A 195 22.69 -26.23 20.84
CA ASP A 195 24.03 -26.05 20.26
C ASP A 195 25.07 -25.73 21.34
N GLU A 196 24.74 -24.89 22.32
CA GLU A 196 25.60 -24.60 23.47
C GLU A 196 25.86 -25.84 24.34
N MET A 197 24.82 -26.65 24.59
CA MET A 197 24.96 -27.89 25.35
C MET A 197 25.80 -28.94 24.60
N MET A 198 25.62 -29.09 23.29
CA MET A 198 26.46 -29.97 22.48
C MET A 198 27.92 -29.53 22.49
N ARG A 199 28.18 -28.22 22.43
CA ARG A 199 29.54 -27.67 22.54
C ARG A 199 30.19 -27.98 23.90
N TRP A 200 29.40 -28.02 24.98
CA TRP A 200 29.88 -28.37 26.32
C TRP A 200 30.21 -29.87 26.45
N LEU A 201 29.47 -30.72 25.74
CA LEU A 201 29.72 -32.18 25.70
C LEU A 201 30.97 -32.54 24.91
N ASP A 202 31.29 -31.78 23.87
CA ASP A 202 32.51 -31.94 23.07
C ASP A 202 33.77 -31.36 23.73
N THR A 203 33.64 -30.74 24.91
CA THR A 203 34.81 -30.22 25.62
C THR A 203 35.52 -31.38 26.36
N PRO A 204 36.77 -31.74 26.01
CA PRO A 204 37.47 -32.87 26.61
C PRO A 204 37.72 -32.65 28.11
N ALA A 205 37.54 -33.70 28.90
CA ALA A 205 37.47 -33.69 30.36
C ALA A 205 38.72 -33.17 31.13
N ALA A 206 39.77 -32.73 30.44
CA ALA A 206 41.03 -32.29 31.05
C ALA A 206 41.01 -30.87 31.63
N SER A 207 39.88 -30.15 31.56
CA SER A 207 39.76 -28.78 32.07
C SER A 207 38.48 -28.51 32.87
N ARG A 208 37.92 -29.51 33.56
CA ARG A 208 36.87 -29.29 34.56
C ARG A 208 37.51 -29.01 35.93
N PRO A 209 37.32 -27.83 36.53
CA PRO A 209 37.81 -27.51 37.88
C PRO A 209 37.08 -28.29 38.97
#